data_AF-A0A3A0EQ09-F1
#
_entry.id   AF-A0A3A0EQ09-F1
#
_cell.length_a   1.000
_cell.length_b   1.000
_cell.length_c   1.000
_cell.angle_alpha   90.00
_cell.angle_beta   90.00
_cell.angle_gamma   90.00
#
_symmetry.space_group_name_H-M   'P 1'
#
loop_
_entity.id
_entity.type
_entity.pdbx_description
1 polymer ?
#
loop_
_entity_poly.entity_id
_entity_poly.type
_entity_poly.pdbx_seq_one_letter_code
_entity_poly.pdbx_strand_id
1 'polypeptide(L)'
;MSARRLRLVLLAVAALLLVPVAGLVHRALRGAEAESSARHRAVAERLFDEMERALSDLVAREEARPVEAWRDGDPARIAALPPEPFVLAYFAIGPDGRVAAPLPPRDPAALAAVERWL
;
A
#
# COMPACT_ATOMS: atom_id res chain seq x y z
N MET A 1 10.93 33.87 -57.53
CA MET A 1 10.16 32.89 -56.73
C MET A 1 8.89 33.55 -56.22
N SER A 2 7.72 32.94 -56.37
CA SER A 2 6.49 33.55 -55.81
C SER A 2 6.48 33.43 -54.28
N ALA A 3 5.91 34.42 -53.59
CA ALA A 3 5.86 34.47 -52.12
C ALA A 3 5.24 33.21 -51.49
N ARG A 4 4.35 32.52 -52.22
CA ARG A 4 3.75 31.24 -51.80
C ARG A 4 4.77 30.10 -51.75
N ARG A 5 5.68 30.01 -52.72
CA ARG A 5 6.73 28.97 -52.73
C ARG A 5 7.72 29.17 -51.58
N LEU A 6 8.09 30.42 -51.29
CA LEU A 6 8.99 30.72 -50.17
C LEU A 6 8.35 30.37 -48.81
N ARG A 7 7.07 30.69 -48.62
CA ARG A 7 6.32 30.30 -47.41
C ARG A 7 6.26 28.78 -47.23
N LEU A 8 6.03 28.03 -48.31
CA LEU A 8 6.01 26.56 -48.25
C LEU A 8 7.37 25.98 -47.84
N VAL A 9 8.47 26.51 -48.39
CA VAL A 9 9.83 26.07 -48.02
C VAL A 9 10.12 26.38 -46.55
N LEU A 10 9.78 27.58 -46.07
CA LEU A 10 9.94 27.95 -44.67
C LEU A 10 9.12 27.05 -43.73
N LEU A 11 7.88 26.73 -44.08
CA LEU A 11 7.05 25.80 -43.31
C LEU A 11 7.64 24.39 -43.30
N ALA A 12 8.17 23.92 -44.44
CA ALA A 12 8.81 22.61 -44.52
C ALA A 12 10.05 22.53 -43.62
N VAL A 13 10.89 23.58 -43.62
CA VAL A 13 12.07 23.65 -42.74
C VAL A 13 11.65 23.74 -41.27
N ALA A 14 10.64 24.55 -40.94
CA ALA A 14 10.13 24.64 -39.58
C ALA A 14 9.57 23.28 -39.09
N ALA A 15 8.82 22.58 -39.94
CA ALA A 15 8.31 21.24 -39.63
C ALA A 15 9.45 20.24 -39.44
N LEU A 16 10.47 20.27 -40.32
CA LEU A 16 11.64 19.40 -40.22
C LEU A 16 12.39 19.58 -38.89
N LEU A 17 12.43 20.80 -38.35
CA LEU A 17 13.02 21.10 -37.05
C LEU A 17 12.11 20.73 -35.87
N LEU A 18 10.79 20.91 -36.01
CA LEU A 18 9.83 20.65 -34.93
C LEU A 18 9.58 19.16 -34.68
N VAL A 19 9.55 18.34 -35.73
CA VAL A 19 9.30 16.89 -35.62
C VAL A 19 10.27 16.18 -34.66
N PRO A 20 11.60 16.32 -34.76
CA PRO A 20 12.53 15.64 -33.85
C PRO A 20 12.41 16.16 -32.41
N VAL A 21 12.14 17.46 -32.22
CA VAL A 21 11.93 18.04 -30.88
C VAL A 21 10.66 17.46 -30.24
N ALA A 22 9.56 17.39 -30.98
CA ALA A 22 8.33 16.77 -30.51
C ALA A 22 8.54 15.29 -30.14
N GLY A 23 9.30 14.55 -30.95
CA GLY A 23 9.68 13.16 -30.67
C GLY A 23 10.50 13.01 -29.39
N LEU A 24 11.44 13.92 -29.15
CA LEU A 24 12.27 13.93 -27.94
C LEU A 24 11.42 14.19 -26.68
N VAL A 25 10.54 15.19 -26.74
CA VAL A 25 9.61 15.51 -25.63
C VAL A 25 8.69 14.34 -25.34
N HIS A 26 8.11 13.71 -26.37
CA HIS A 26 7.24 12.54 -26.20
C HIS A 26 7.97 11.38 -25.51
N ARG A 27 9.23 11.12 -25.91
CA ARG A 27 10.05 10.07 -25.28
C ARG A 27 10.39 10.42 -23.82
N ALA A 28 10.67 11.68 -23.52
CA ALA A 28 10.96 12.13 -22.16
C ALA A 28 9.74 11.96 -21.24
N LEU A 29 8.55 12.34 -21.71
CA LEU A 29 7.30 12.18 -20.95
C LEU A 29 6.99 10.70 -20.68
N ARG A 30 7.09 9.83 -21.69
CA ARG A 30 6.96 8.38 -21.54
C ARG A 30 7.95 7.79 -20.52
N GLY A 31 9.18 8.29 -20.52
CA GLY A 31 10.20 7.90 -19.56
C GLY A 31 9.85 8.30 -18.13
N ALA A 32 9.34 9.52 -17.95
CA ALA A 32 8.90 10.02 -16.64
C ALA A 32 7.68 9.24 -16.09
N GLU A 33 6.73 8.87 -16.94
CA GLU A 33 5.60 8.01 -16.56
C GLU A 33 6.06 6.62 -16.10
N ALA A 34 7.01 6.01 -16.84
CA ALA A 34 7.59 4.73 -16.49
C ALA A 34 8.36 4.79 -15.16
N GLU A 35 9.10 5.87 -14.92
CA GLU A 35 9.81 6.09 -13.66
C GLU A 35 8.85 6.27 -12.48
N SER A 36 7.76 7.02 -12.67
CA SER A 36 6.72 7.18 -11.65
C SER A 36 6.11 5.83 -11.27
N SER A 37 5.73 5.00 -12.26
CA SER A 37 5.18 3.66 -12.00
C SER A 37 6.20 2.76 -11.29
N ALA A 38 7.46 2.78 -11.70
CA ALA A 38 8.53 2.01 -11.07
C ALA A 38 8.75 2.43 -9.60
N ARG A 39 8.71 3.74 -9.33
CA ARG A 39 8.85 4.28 -7.97
C ARG A 39 7.69 3.84 -7.07
N HIS A 40 6.45 3.92 -7.56
CA HIS A 40 5.29 3.42 -6.81
C HIS A 40 5.39 1.93 -6.52
N ARG A 41 5.80 1.12 -7.52
CA ARG A 41 5.99 -0.31 -7.33
C ARG A 41 7.06 -0.62 -6.28
N ALA A 42 8.20 0.06 -6.33
CA ALA A 42 9.28 -0.12 -5.36
C ALA A 42 8.87 0.26 -3.93
N VAL A 43 8.05 1.31 -3.77
CA VAL A 43 7.48 1.68 -2.46
C VAL A 43 6.50 0.62 -1.97
N ALA A 44 5.63 0.12 -2.84
CA ALA A 44 4.67 -0.93 -2.49
C ALA A 44 5.39 -2.23 -2.09
N GLU A 45 6.38 -2.67 -2.86
CA GLU A 45 7.20 -3.86 -2.55
C GLU A 45 7.87 -3.72 -1.18
N ARG A 46 8.52 -2.58 -0.91
CA ARG A 46 9.15 -2.34 0.39
C ARG A 46 8.15 -2.34 1.55
N LEU A 47 6.95 -1.80 1.34
CA LEU A 47 5.90 -1.82 2.34
C LEU A 47 5.44 -3.27 2.61
N PHE A 48 5.22 -4.05 1.57
CA PHE A 48 4.84 -5.47 1.70
C PHE A 48 5.92 -6.29 2.40
N ASP A 49 7.19 -6.10 2.06
CA ASP A 49 8.30 -6.80 2.72
C ASP A 49 8.35 -6.50 4.23
N GLU A 50 8.07 -5.26 4.63
CA GLU A 50 8.03 -4.87 6.05
C GLU A 50 6.80 -5.45 6.75
N MET A 51 5.65 -5.46 6.08
CA MET A 51 4.43 -6.12 6.60
C MET A 51 4.65 -7.61 6.80
N GLU A 52 5.28 -8.29 5.83
CA GLU A 52 5.60 -9.71 5.90
C GLU A 52 6.56 -9.98 7.07
N ARG A 53 7.63 -9.20 7.21
CA ARG A 53 8.56 -9.32 8.33
C ARG A 53 7.87 -9.16 9.67
N ALA A 54 7.09 -8.10 9.85
CA ALA A 54 6.36 -7.85 11.09
C ALA A 54 5.37 -8.97 11.43
N LEU A 55 4.69 -9.52 10.41
CA LEU A 55 3.76 -10.63 10.58
C LEU A 55 4.48 -11.94 10.90
N SER A 56 5.58 -12.25 10.21
CA SER A 56 6.39 -13.43 10.50
C SER A 56 6.94 -13.40 11.93
N ASP A 57 7.43 -12.24 12.38
CA ASP A 57 7.91 -12.07 13.73
C ASP A 57 6.79 -12.26 14.77
N LEU A 58 5.57 -11.76 14.48
CA LEU A 58 4.40 -12.00 15.33
C LEU A 58 4.06 -13.49 15.40
N VAL A 59 3.95 -14.15 14.25
CA VAL A 59 3.64 -15.59 14.17
C VAL A 59 4.66 -16.41 14.94
N ALA A 60 5.96 -16.15 14.74
CA ALA A 60 7.01 -16.86 15.46
C ALA A 60 6.91 -16.67 16.99
N ARG A 61 6.56 -15.46 17.46
CA ARG A 61 6.33 -15.21 18.90
C ARG A 61 5.12 -15.97 19.43
N GLU A 62 4.02 -15.98 18.70
CA GLU A 62 2.79 -16.67 19.14
C GLU A 62 2.94 -18.19 19.06
N GLU A 63 3.67 -18.73 18.10
CA GLU A 63 3.99 -20.17 18.02
C GLU A 63 4.91 -20.62 19.17
N ALA A 64 5.86 -19.77 19.56
CA ALA A 64 6.73 -20.03 20.71
C ALA A 64 6.00 -19.90 22.06
N ARG A 65 4.78 -19.34 22.08
CA ARG A 65 4.03 -19.09 23.29
C ARG A 65 3.46 -20.40 23.87
N PRO A 66 3.73 -20.72 25.15
CA PRO A 66 3.22 -21.94 25.77
C PRO A 66 1.69 -22.00 25.78
N VAL A 67 1.12 -23.20 25.65
CA VAL A 67 -0.34 -23.42 25.67
C VAL A 67 -0.96 -22.94 26.99
N GLU A 68 -0.22 -23.03 28.09
CA GLU A 68 -0.61 -22.54 29.41
C GLU A 68 -0.92 -21.04 29.41
N ALA A 69 -0.24 -20.26 28.56
CA ALA A 69 -0.48 -18.83 28.39
C ALA A 69 -1.85 -18.52 27.74
N TRP A 70 -2.52 -19.54 27.18
CA TRP A 70 -3.88 -19.50 26.66
C TRP A 70 -4.88 -20.22 27.58
N ARG A 71 -4.43 -21.24 28.34
CA ARG A 71 -5.27 -22.21 29.05
C ARG A 71 -5.88 -21.69 30.34
N ASP A 72 -5.19 -20.82 31.07
CA ASP A 72 -5.69 -20.38 32.37
C ASP A 72 -6.91 -19.44 32.26
N GLY A 73 -7.31 -19.07 31.04
CA GLY A 73 -8.60 -18.41 30.78
C GLY A 73 -8.78 -17.12 31.56
N ASP A 74 -7.70 -16.59 32.18
CA ASP A 74 -7.71 -15.36 32.94
C ASP A 74 -8.11 -14.28 31.95
N PRO A 75 -9.37 -13.80 32.03
CA PRO A 75 -9.87 -12.85 31.07
C PRO A 75 -8.98 -11.61 31.07
N ALA A 76 -8.28 -11.29 32.17
CA ALA A 76 -7.37 -10.16 32.26
C ALA A 76 -6.11 -10.29 31.37
N ARG A 77 -5.63 -11.51 31.09
CA ARG A 77 -4.44 -11.74 30.24
C ARG A 77 -4.76 -11.75 28.75
N ILE A 78 -5.97 -12.15 28.39
CA ILE A 78 -6.49 -12.06 27.02
C ILE A 78 -7.13 -10.67 26.80
N ALA A 79 -7.60 -9.99 27.88
CA ALA A 79 -8.15 -8.62 27.94
C ALA A 79 -7.18 -7.51 27.55
N ALA A 80 -5.89 -7.76 27.71
CA ALA A 80 -4.90 -6.79 27.31
C ALA A 80 -4.89 -6.70 25.78
N LEU A 81 -4.98 -5.46 25.27
CA LEU A 81 -4.82 -5.21 23.85
C LEU A 81 -3.40 -5.68 23.44
N PRO A 82 -3.27 -6.36 22.30
CA PRO A 82 -1.95 -6.71 21.77
C PRO A 82 -1.05 -5.47 21.66
N PRO A 83 0.26 -5.61 21.92
CA PRO A 83 1.20 -4.50 21.76
C PRO A 83 1.31 -4.07 20.29
N GLU A 84 1.04 -4.98 19.34
CA GLU A 84 1.03 -4.69 17.92
C GLU A 84 -0.26 -3.92 17.52
N PRO A 85 -0.15 -2.71 16.96
CA PRO A 85 -1.31 -1.88 16.63
C PRO A 85 -2.19 -2.45 15.51
N PHE A 86 -1.67 -3.42 14.74
CA PHE A 86 -2.39 -4.09 13.66
C PHE A 86 -3.13 -5.35 14.12
N VAL A 87 -2.91 -5.81 15.36
CA VAL A 87 -3.66 -6.92 15.94
C VAL A 87 -4.82 -6.35 16.74
N LEU A 88 -6.05 -6.68 16.33
CA LEU A 88 -7.25 -6.06 16.90
C LEU A 88 -7.58 -6.58 18.31
N ALA A 89 -7.47 -7.88 18.51
CA ALA A 89 -7.78 -8.56 19.76
C ALA A 89 -7.30 -10.01 19.72
N TYR A 90 -6.98 -10.57 20.88
CA TYR A 90 -6.94 -12.03 21.05
C TYR A 90 -8.34 -12.56 21.40
N PHE A 91 -8.64 -13.79 21.01
CA PHE A 91 -9.88 -14.45 21.42
C PHE A 91 -9.60 -15.84 21.99
N ALA A 92 -10.39 -16.23 22.97
CA ALA A 92 -10.41 -17.58 23.53
C ALA A 92 -11.81 -18.19 23.38
N ILE A 93 -11.85 -19.50 23.12
CA ILE A 93 -13.07 -20.29 23.09
C ILE A 93 -13.05 -21.22 24.30
N GLY A 94 -14.00 -21.04 25.21
CA GLY A 94 -14.16 -21.87 26.39
C GLY A 94 -14.61 -23.30 26.05
N PRO A 95 -14.50 -24.25 27.00
CA PRO A 95 -15.00 -25.62 26.83
C PRO A 95 -16.51 -25.72 26.56
N ASP A 96 -17.25 -24.69 26.98
CA ASP A 96 -18.69 -24.51 26.76
C ASP A 96 -19.02 -23.82 25.42
N GLY A 97 -18.00 -23.53 24.60
CA GLY A 97 -18.13 -22.87 23.31
C GLY A 97 -18.28 -21.34 23.39
N ARG A 98 -18.19 -20.73 24.58
CA ARG A 98 -18.28 -19.27 24.71
C ARG A 98 -17.00 -18.60 24.22
N VAL A 99 -17.16 -17.49 23.51
CA VAL A 99 -16.03 -16.67 23.03
C VAL A 99 -15.78 -15.51 23.98
N ALA A 100 -14.53 -15.35 24.41
CA ALA A 100 -14.06 -14.17 25.12
C ALA A 100 -13.08 -13.41 24.21
N ALA A 101 -13.44 -12.16 23.86
CA ALA A 101 -12.61 -11.28 23.03
C ALA A 101 -12.73 -9.84 23.55
N PRO A 102 -11.63 -9.21 23.97
CA PRO A 102 -11.61 -7.80 24.37
C PRO A 102 -11.42 -6.97 23.11
N LEU A 103 -12.52 -6.41 22.63
CA LEU A 103 -12.48 -5.54 21.46
C LEU A 103 -12.13 -4.12 21.92
N PRO A 104 -11.22 -3.41 21.23
CA PRO A 104 -11.03 -1.98 21.46
C PRO A 104 -12.36 -1.24 21.19
N PRO A 105 -12.58 -0.08 21.83
CA PRO A 105 -13.73 0.76 21.52
C PRO A 105 -13.80 1.02 20.01
N ARG A 106 -14.96 0.80 19.40
CA ARG A 106 -15.17 1.09 17.98
C ARG A 106 -14.84 2.56 17.73
N ASP A 107 -13.84 2.82 16.89
CA ASP A 107 -13.57 4.16 16.39
C ASP A 107 -14.52 4.46 15.20
N PRO A 108 -15.49 5.36 15.36
CA PRO A 108 -16.39 5.73 14.27
C PRO A 108 -15.66 6.42 13.10
N ALA A 109 -14.51 7.06 13.33
CA ALA A 109 -13.74 7.70 12.27
C ALA A 109 -13.02 6.68 11.37
N ALA A 110 -12.50 5.60 11.96
CA ALA A 110 -11.90 4.49 11.23
C ALA A 110 -12.92 3.78 10.32
N LEU A 111 -14.14 3.56 10.80
CA LEU A 111 -15.24 2.98 10.00
C LEU A 111 -15.60 3.87 8.80
N ALA A 112 -15.75 5.18 9.03
CA ALA A 112 -16.02 6.14 7.96
C ALA A 112 -14.86 6.29 6.96
N ALA A 113 -13.63 5.95 7.34
CA ALA A 113 -12.50 5.89 6.41
C ALA A 113 -12.61 4.67 5.49
N VAL A 114 -12.91 3.48 6.02
CA VAL A 114 -13.07 2.26 5.22
C VAL A 114 -14.23 2.39 4.23
N GLU A 115 -15.38 2.92 4.67
CA GLU A 115 -16.54 3.13 3.80
C GLU A 115 -16.29 4.13 2.66
N ARG A 116 -15.32 5.03 2.80
CA ARG A 116 -14.95 5.96 1.71
C ARG A 116 -14.08 5.33 0.64
N TRP A 117 -13.49 4.18 0.91
CA TRP A 117 -12.58 3.47 0.00
C TRP A 117 -13.20 2.22 -0.63
N LEU A 118 -14.41 1.83 -0.21
CA LEU A 118 -15.25 0.80 -0.83
C LEU A 118 -16.25 1.42 -1.80
#